data_AF-A0A8I0IHK5-F1
#
_entry.id   AF-A0A8I0IHK5-F1
#
_cell.length_a   1.000
_cell.length_b   1.000
_cell.length_c   1.000
_cell.angle_alpha   90.00
_cell.angle_beta   90.00
_cell.angle_gamma   90.00
#
_symmetry.space_group_name_H-M   'P 1'
#
loop_
_entity.id
_entity.type
_entity.pdbx_description
1 polymer ?
#
loop_
_entity_poly.entity_id
_entity_poly.type
_entity_poly.pdbx_seq_one_letter_code
_entity_poly.pdbx_strand_id
1 'polypeptide(L)'
;MSDDLLSRDLTEVLRGVEGVVDVFDAHPVVEGAVRAVAAGLDLAGSTGLVEISRAAGSVSVTAHVATALDSPTPETLARAADALRGRLAASGLAGDEVVVSVSARLVDAPR
;
A
#
# COMPACT_ATOMS: atom_id res chain seq x y z
N MET A 1 11.68 1.98 12.16
CA MET A 1 11.58 2.23 10.70
C MET A 1 10.69 3.46 10.51
N SER A 2 11.03 4.38 9.61
CA SER A 2 10.14 5.52 9.30
C SER A 2 8.94 5.06 8.47
N ASP A 3 7.86 5.84 8.50
CA ASP A 3 6.65 5.51 7.74
C ASP A 3 6.87 5.56 6.23
N ASP A 4 7.72 6.45 5.72
CA ASP A 4 8.08 6.44 4.29
C ASP A 4 8.83 5.15 3.89
N LEU A 5 9.71 4.63 4.75
CA LEU A 5 10.42 3.38 4.49
C LEU A 5 9.46 2.18 4.57
N LEU A 6 8.55 2.19 5.54
CA LEU A 6 7.51 1.17 5.67
C LEU A 6 6.55 1.22 4.47
N SER A 7 6.13 2.41 4.05
CA SER A 7 5.24 2.61 2.91
C SER A 7 5.85 2.05 1.62
N ARG A 8 7.15 2.31 1.37
CA ARG A 8 7.88 1.72 0.23
C ARG A 8 7.94 0.21 0.30
N ASP A 9 8.33 -0.32 1.46
CA ASP A 9 8.44 -1.76 1.68
C ASP A 9 7.09 -2.47 1.48
N LEU A 10 6.00 -1.93 2.01
CA LEU A 10 4.65 -2.46 1.79
C LEU A 10 4.20 -2.33 0.32
N THR A 11 4.61 -1.25 -0.37
CA THR A 11 4.36 -1.10 -1.81
C THR A 11 5.03 -2.21 -2.61
N GLU A 12 6.29 -2.53 -2.31
CA GLU A 12 7.02 -3.63 -2.95
C GLU A 12 6.41 -5.00 -2.62
N VAL A 13 5.97 -5.21 -1.38
CA VAL A 13 5.25 -6.43 -1.00
C VAL A 13 3.99 -6.62 -1.84
N LEU A 14 3.19 -5.57 -2.04
CA LEU A 14 1.96 -5.64 -2.84
C LEU A 14 2.24 -5.92 -4.32
N ARG A 15 3.31 -5.35 -4.89
CA ARG A 15 3.73 -5.65 -6.28
C ARG A 15 4.13 -7.11 -6.48
N GLY A 16 4.54 -7.79 -5.41
CA GLY A 16 4.86 -9.22 -5.42
C GLY A 16 3.65 -10.16 -5.25
N VAL A 17 2.45 -9.63 -5.00
CA VAL A 17 1.26 -10.46 -4.76
C VAL A 17 0.67 -10.95 -6.09
N GLU A 18 0.47 -12.27 -6.20
CA GLU A 18 -0.16 -12.88 -7.37
C GLU A 18 -1.56 -12.30 -7.63
N GLY A 19 -1.75 -11.80 -8.86
CA GLY A 19 -2.99 -11.17 -9.32
C GLY A 19 -3.01 -9.66 -9.15
N VAL A 20 -2.05 -9.05 -8.43
CA VAL A 20 -1.89 -7.58 -8.41
C VAL A 20 -1.11 -7.15 -9.65
N VAL A 21 -1.66 -6.24 -10.44
CA VAL A 21 -1.02 -5.72 -11.67
C VAL A 21 -0.41 -4.34 -11.48
N ASP A 22 -0.94 -3.55 -10.55
CA ASP A 22 -0.40 -2.22 -10.22
C ASP A 22 -0.82 -1.82 -8.80
N VAL A 23 -0.10 -0.86 -8.21
CA VAL A 23 -0.40 -0.25 -6.92
C VAL A 23 -0.60 1.25 -7.13
N PHE A 24 -1.70 1.79 -6.64
CA PHE A 24 -2.01 3.22 -6.73
C PHE A 24 -1.76 3.92 -5.41
N ASP A 25 -1.51 5.21 -5.50
CA ASP A 25 -1.36 6.07 -4.34
C ASP A 25 -2.64 6.08 -3.48
N ALA A 26 -2.52 5.60 -2.24
CA ALA A 26 -3.58 5.54 -1.25
C ALA A 26 -3.62 6.76 -0.32
N HIS A 27 -2.67 7.69 -0.46
CA HIS A 27 -2.69 8.92 0.32
C HIS A 27 -3.88 9.81 -0.06
N PRO A 28 -4.34 10.68 0.86
CA PRO A 28 -5.30 11.72 0.52
C PRO A 28 -4.85 12.50 -0.73
N VAL A 29 -5.78 12.84 -1.64
CA VAL A 29 -5.48 13.38 -2.98
C VAL A 29 -4.48 14.54 -2.95
N VAL A 30 -4.60 15.44 -1.96
CA VAL A 30 -3.70 16.58 -1.80
C VAL A 30 -2.29 16.13 -1.42
N GLU A 31 -2.17 15.18 -0.50
CA GLU A 31 -0.89 14.63 -0.07
C GLU A 31 -0.21 13.86 -1.22
N GLY A 32 -0.96 13.01 -1.91
CA GLY A 32 -0.45 12.26 -3.07
C GLY A 32 0.07 13.18 -4.18
N ALA A 33 -0.65 14.29 -4.47
CA ALA A 33 -0.19 15.28 -5.44
C ALA A 33 1.13 15.95 -5.02
N VAL A 34 1.27 16.32 -3.74
CA VAL A 34 2.51 16.90 -3.19
C VAL A 34 3.65 15.89 -3.29
N ARG A 35 3.40 14.62 -2.95
CA ARG A 35 4.38 13.54 -3.05
C ARG A 35 4.84 13.30 -4.50
N ALA A 36 3.92 13.30 -5.46
CA ALA A 36 4.23 13.17 -6.87
C ALA A 36 5.11 14.32 -7.39
N VAL A 37 4.81 15.56 -6.99
CA VAL A 37 5.63 16.73 -7.34
C VAL A 37 7.02 16.63 -6.68
N ALA A 38 7.08 16.26 -5.41
CA ALA A 38 8.36 16.09 -4.70
C ALA A 38 9.26 15.01 -5.34
N ALA A 39 8.67 13.90 -5.77
CA ALA A 39 9.39 12.83 -6.49
C ALA A 39 9.88 13.29 -7.87
N GLY A 40 9.04 14.02 -8.63
CA GLY A 40 9.42 14.58 -9.94
C GLY A 40 10.53 15.63 -9.87
N LEU A 41 10.72 16.26 -8.70
CA LEU A 41 11.78 17.22 -8.43
C LEU A 41 13.01 16.61 -7.74
N ASP A 42 13.04 15.28 -7.55
CA ASP A 42 14.06 14.54 -6.78
C ASP A 42 14.27 15.09 -5.35
N LEU A 43 13.24 15.74 -4.81
CA LEU A 43 13.25 16.34 -3.47
C LEU A 43 12.90 15.31 -2.38
N ALA A 44 12.24 14.23 -2.79
CA ALA A 44 11.96 13.07 -1.95
C ALA A 44 12.27 11.82 -2.77
N GLY A 45 13.08 10.90 -2.23
CA GLY A 45 13.19 9.57 -2.84
C GLY A 45 11.81 8.94 -2.98
N SER A 46 11.60 8.10 -4.01
CA SER A 46 10.32 7.46 -4.37
C SER A 46 9.38 7.26 -3.17
N THR A 47 8.37 8.11 -3.02
CA THR A 47 7.44 8.01 -1.89
C THR A 47 6.62 6.74 -2.08
N GLY A 48 6.55 5.87 -1.06
CA GLY A 48 5.69 4.69 -1.14
C GLY A 48 4.24 5.08 -1.41
N LEU A 49 3.46 4.14 -1.92
CA LEU A 49 2.08 4.37 -2.36
C LEU A 49 1.04 3.93 -1.33
N VAL A 50 1.49 3.18 -0.32
CA VAL A 50 0.66 2.71 0.79
C VAL A 50 0.59 3.80 1.86
N GLU A 51 -0.62 4.18 2.26
CA GLU A 51 -0.83 5.14 3.33
C GLU A 51 -0.78 4.45 4.69
N ILE A 52 -0.09 5.10 5.63
CA ILE A 52 0.11 4.61 7.00
C ILE A 52 -0.31 5.71 7.95
N SER A 53 -1.32 5.42 8.76
CA SER A 53 -1.81 6.33 9.79
C SER A 53 -1.64 5.71 11.16
N ARG A 54 -0.95 6.41 12.05
CA ARG A 54 -0.70 5.98 13.43
C ARG A 54 -1.57 6.78 14.39
N ALA A 55 -2.32 6.08 15.22
CA ALA A 55 -3.00 6.64 16.38
C ALA A 55 -2.47 5.96 17.66
N ALA A 56 -2.83 6.50 18.82
CA ALA A 56 -2.40 5.91 20.09
C ALA A 56 -2.90 4.46 20.21
N GLY A 57 -1.98 3.50 20.15
CA GLY A 57 -2.27 2.07 20.27
C GLY A 57 -2.83 1.42 19.00
N SER A 58 -2.85 2.10 17.85
CA SER A 58 -3.30 1.51 16.60
C SER A 58 -2.57 2.04 15.36
N VAL A 59 -2.46 1.18 14.36
CA VAL A 59 -1.89 1.50 13.05
C VAL A 59 -2.88 1.09 11.96
N SER A 60 -3.30 2.05 11.15
CA SER A 60 -4.09 1.82 9.95
C SER A 60 -3.18 1.82 8.72
N VAL A 61 -3.37 0.85 7.85
CA VAL A 61 -2.67 0.71 6.57
C VAL A 61 -3.69 0.66 5.45
N THR A 62 -3.62 1.63 4.54
CA THR A 62 -4.53 1.72 3.39
C THR A 62 -3.76 1.49 2.09
N ALA A 63 -4.28 0.58 1.26
CA ALA A 63 -3.69 0.26 -0.04
C ALA A 63 -4.75 0.24 -1.14
N HIS A 64 -4.35 0.68 -2.33
CA HIS A 64 -5.16 0.61 -3.55
C HIS A 64 -4.42 -0.21 -4.59
N VAL A 65 -5.04 -1.28 -5.09
CA VAL A 65 -4.41 -2.20 -6.05
C VAL A 65 -5.26 -2.35 -7.30
N ALA A 66 -4.62 -2.48 -8.46
CA ALA A 66 -5.25 -3.05 -9.65
C ALA A 66 -5.12 -4.57 -9.60
N THR A 67 -6.19 -5.30 -9.93
CA THR A 67 -6.16 -6.76 -10.02
C THR A 67 -6.29 -7.23 -11.46
N ALA A 68 -5.64 -8.33 -11.80
CA ALA A 68 -5.75 -8.97 -13.11
C ALA A 68 -7.19 -9.45 -13.37
N LEU A 69 -7.63 -9.38 -14.62
CA LEU A 69 -9.00 -9.76 -15.03
C LEU A 69 -9.21 -11.28 -15.08
N ASP A 70 -8.13 -12.05 -15.21
CA ASP A 70 -8.12 -13.51 -15.25
C ASP A 70 -8.10 -14.15 -13.86
N SER A 71 -7.98 -13.33 -12.81
CA SER A 71 -7.86 -13.75 -11.42
C SER A 71 -9.05 -13.23 -10.61
N PRO A 72 -9.66 -14.05 -9.73
CA PRO A 72 -10.71 -13.58 -8.84
C PRO A 72 -10.23 -12.42 -7.94
N THR A 73 -10.89 -11.26 -8.06
CA THR A 73 -10.54 -10.05 -7.30
C THR A 73 -10.63 -10.24 -5.78
N PRO A 74 -11.67 -10.88 -5.20
CA PRO A 74 -11.75 -11.07 -3.75
C PRO A 74 -10.57 -11.86 -3.17
N GLU A 75 -10.15 -12.91 -3.86
CA GLU A 75 -9.03 -13.79 -3.48
C GLU A 75 -7.71 -13.05 -3.59
N THR A 76 -7.55 -12.23 -4.64
CA THR A 76 -6.38 -11.34 -4.78
C THR A 76 -6.30 -10.33 -3.64
N LEU A 77 -7.43 -9.72 -3.26
CA LEU A 77 -7.50 -8.80 -2.12
C LEU A 77 -7.19 -9.49 -0.79
N ALA A 78 -7.67 -10.72 -0.59
CA ALA A 78 -7.35 -11.51 0.59
C ALA A 78 -5.84 -11.80 0.69
N ARG A 79 -5.23 -12.26 -0.40
CA ARG A 79 -3.76 -12.46 -0.47
C ARG A 79 -2.98 -11.19 -0.19
N ALA A 80 -3.41 -10.06 -0.75
CA ALA A 80 -2.78 -8.76 -0.52
C ALA A 80 -2.87 -8.35 0.96
N ALA A 81 -4.04 -8.48 1.59
CA ALA A 81 -4.23 -8.18 2.99
C ALA A 81 -3.37 -9.09 3.89
N ASP A 82 -3.26 -10.38 3.57
CA ASP A 82 -2.45 -11.33 4.33
C ASP A 82 -0.95 -11.07 4.18
N ALA A 83 -0.49 -10.71 2.99
CA ALA A 83 0.89 -10.31 2.75
C ALA A 83 1.26 -9.06 3.57
N LEU A 84 0.38 -8.05 3.59
CA LEU A 84 0.56 -6.85 4.42
C LEU A 84 0.60 -7.19 5.91
N ARG A 85 -0.35 -7.99 6.41
CA ARG A 85 -0.37 -8.42 7.82
C ARG A 85 0.91 -9.17 8.21
N GLY A 86 1.36 -10.09 7.36
CA GLY A 86 2.60 -10.84 7.57
C GLY A 86 3.82 -9.92 7.65
N ARG A 87 3.91 -8.95 6.74
CA ARG A 87 5.02 -7.98 6.74
C ARG A 87 4.98 -7.04 7.95
N LEU A 88 3.78 -6.59 8.35
CA LEU A 88 3.57 -5.71 9.49
C LEU A 88 3.91 -6.41 10.82
N ALA A 89 3.55 -7.70 10.97
CA ALA A 89 3.94 -8.50 12.12
C ALA A 89 5.47 -8.60 12.28
N ALA A 90 6.19 -8.73 11.15
CA ALA A 90 7.66 -8.75 11.14
C ALA A 90 8.32 -7.37 11.37
N SER A 91 7.55 -6.28 11.24
CA SER A 91 8.07 -4.89 11.33
C SER A 91 8.15 -4.34 12.76
N GLY A 92 7.73 -5.12 13.77
CA GLY A 92 7.80 -4.72 15.19
C GLY A 92 6.60 -3.91 15.68
N LEU A 93 5.50 -3.86 14.92
CA LEU A 93 4.22 -3.24 15.33
C LEU A 93 3.36 -4.16 16.22
N ALA A 94 3.97 -5.17 16.84
CA ALA A 94 3.27 -6.23 17.56
C ALA A 94 2.50 -5.77 18.83
N GLY A 95 2.72 -4.53 19.28
CA GLY A 95 2.04 -3.94 20.43
C GLY A 95 0.82 -3.08 20.09
N ASP A 96 0.62 -2.74 18.81
CA ASP A 96 -0.48 -1.89 18.36
C ASP A 96 -1.57 -2.72 17.66
N GLU A 97 -2.83 -2.27 17.75
CA GLU A 97 -3.91 -2.84 16.93
C GLU A 97 -3.70 -2.46 15.46
N VAL A 98 -3.53 -3.46 14.59
CA VAL A 98 -3.25 -3.24 13.16
C VAL A 98 -4.52 -3.43 12.34
N VAL A 99 -4.95 -2.36 11.68
CA VAL A 99 -6.06 -2.36 10.73
C VAL A 99 -5.50 -2.29 9.31
N VAL A 100 -5.86 -3.25 8.47
CA VAL A 100 -5.45 -3.29 7.06
C VAL A 100 -6.68 -3.13 6.17
N SER A 101 -6.68 -2.08 5.35
CA SER A 101 -7.70 -1.79 4.35
C SER A 101 -7.09 -1.89 2.96
N VAL A 102 -7.54 -2.85 2.17
CA VAL A 102 -7.13 -3.01 0.77
C VAL A 102 -8.36 -2.86 -0.10
N SER A 103 -8.30 -1.95 -1.08
CA SER A 103 -9.35 -1.79 -2.08
C SER A 103 -8.83 -2.04 -3.48
N ALA A 104 -9.65 -2.68 -4.30
CA ALA A 104 -9.36 -2.88 -5.71
C ALA A 104 -9.85 -1.69 -6.53
N ARG A 105 -9.07 -1.32 -7.55
CA ARG A 105 -9.50 -0.48 -8.66
C ARG A 105 -9.48 -1.33 -9.93
N LEU A 106 -10.61 -1.43 -10.61
CA LEU A 106 -10.65 -2.00 -11.95
C LEU A 106 -10.13 -0.94 -12.93
N VAL A 107 -9.05 -1.25 -13.63
CA VAL A 107 -8.53 -0.42 -14.73
C VAL A 107 -8.74 -1.17 -16.03
N ASP A 108 -9.46 -0.55 -16.96
CA ASP A 108 -9.83 -1.12 -18.27
C ASP A 108 -8.59 -1.33 -19.18
N ALA A 109 -7.47 -0.69 -18.84
CA ALA A 109 -6.15 -0.95 -19.42
C ALA A 109 -5.04 -0.64 -18.39
N PRO A 110 -4.08 -1.55 -18.15
CA PRO A 110 -2.85 -1.21 -17.45
C PRO A 110 -2.05 -0.21 -18.30
N ARG A 111 -1.53 0.86 -17.68
CA ARG A 111 -0.66 1.84 -18.35
C ARG A 111 0.77 1.34 -18.43
#